data_AF-A0A7S4JL51-F1
#
_entry.id   AF-A0A7S4JL51-F1
#
_cell.length_a   1.000
_cell.length_b   1.000
_cell.length_c   1.000
_cell.angle_alpha   90.00
_cell.angle_beta   90.00
_cell.angle_gamma   90.00
#
_symmetry.space_group_name_H-M   'P 1'
#
loop_
_entity.id
_entity.type
_entity.pdbx_description
1 polymer ?
#
loop_
_entity_poly.entity_id
_entity_poly.type
_entity_poly.pdbx_seq_one_letter_code
_entity_poly.pdbx_strand_id
1 'polypeptide(L)'
;MCQHCKDRRSCVHNLEQDLVSSRPSRQDAIAKIEKVREHVNNVGKPFAQRLDLVKCHYIFGMQEIDTSAVEDVKQLLSGGELGSCYNSEEGTLNMSLRTDRMKRYVIRDLRMKSLPRWISELGVAFKVIDVSGNPSLSRLPLDELCSMESSLQEVKCESCVSLQLPPPEIASQGGAAAFTYLQSVKRDSEANKRINLILIGNGEAGKTSVLRALRSDKDKADKIEVDRRTIGIDLHEWEPKDADGLTFDVMDFGGQQIYAKTNQYFIVRRALYLLVWSVRAKRDKESNEDGGEGMEELKKMIPTWLRATQARVPDSTSMCCCGGR
;
A
#
# COMPACT_ATOMS: atom_id res chain seq x y z
N MET A 1 13.46 14.50 -31.24
CA MET A 1 12.33 13.55 -31.35
C MET A 1 11.51 13.96 -32.57
N CYS A 2 11.39 13.10 -33.60
CA CYS A 2 10.66 13.40 -34.85
C CYS A 2 9.16 13.69 -34.58
N GLN A 3 8.51 14.51 -35.40
CA GLN A 3 7.09 14.86 -35.29
C GLN A 3 6.19 13.61 -35.32
N HIS A 4 6.48 12.65 -36.20
CA HIS A 4 5.80 11.35 -36.23
C HIS A 4 5.88 10.57 -34.91
N CYS A 5 6.97 10.72 -34.14
CA CYS A 5 7.09 10.09 -32.82
C CYS A 5 6.26 10.80 -31.74
N LYS A 6 5.96 12.10 -31.91
CA LYS A 6 5.07 12.85 -31.01
C LYS A 6 3.62 12.49 -31.30
N ASP A 7 3.20 12.48 -32.56
CA ASP A 7 1.82 12.18 -32.94
C ASP A 7 1.44 10.73 -32.55
N ARG A 8 2.35 9.77 -32.77
CA ARG A 8 2.16 8.37 -32.33
C ARG A 8 2.09 8.22 -30.81
N ARG A 9 2.84 9.03 -30.07
CA ARG A 9 2.76 9.05 -28.60
C ARG A 9 1.41 9.57 -28.13
N SER A 10 0.90 10.62 -28.78
CA SER A 10 -0.44 11.13 -28.52
C SER A 10 -1.50 10.08 -28.83
N CYS A 11 -1.36 9.30 -29.90
CA CYS A 11 -2.29 8.20 -30.21
C CYS A 11 -2.34 7.14 -29.10
N VAL A 12 -1.19 6.62 -28.65
CA VAL A 12 -1.16 5.60 -27.57
C VAL A 12 -1.64 6.18 -26.24
N HIS A 13 -1.28 7.43 -25.93
CA HIS A 13 -1.76 8.08 -24.72
C HIS A 13 -3.28 8.32 -24.75
N ASN A 14 -3.82 8.77 -25.88
CA ASN A 14 -5.25 8.96 -26.07
C ASN A 14 -5.99 7.63 -26.01
N LEU A 15 -5.42 6.55 -26.56
CA LEU A 15 -5.98 5.21 -26.42
C LEU A 15 -6.03 4.78 -24.95
N GLU A 16 -4.94 4.92 -24.20
CA GLU A 16 -4.94 4.58 -22.76
C GLU A 16 -5.95 5.43 -21.97
N GLN A 17 -6.06 6.74 -22.25
CA GLN A 17 -7.07 7.62 -21.63
C GLN A 17 -8.51 7.21 -21.98
N ASP A 18 -8.76 6.90 -23.25
CA ASP A 18 -10.07 6.45 -23.72
C ASP A 18 -10.45 5.11 -23.09
N LEU A 19 -9.49 4.19 -23.02
CA LEU A 19 -9.67 2.89 -22.39
C LEU A 19 -9.97 3.02 -20.89
N VAL A 20 -9.28 3.91 -20.17
CA VAL A 20 -9.50 4.16 -18.74
C VAL A 20 -10.84 4.84 -18.47
N SER A 21 -11.25 5.79 -19.32
CA SER A 21 -12.51 6.54 -19.16
C SER A 21 -13.73 5.75 -19.62
N SER A 22 -13.71 5.15 -20.81
CA SER A 22 -14.85 4.43 -21.39
C SER A 22 -15.04 3.02 -20.85
N ARG A 23 -13.99 2.40 -20.28
CA ARG A 23 -13.96 1.01 -19.78
C ARG A 23 -14.72 0.03 -20.70
N PRO A 24 -14.35 -0.04 -21.99
CA PRO A 24 -15.12 -0.79 -22.98
C PRO A 24 -15.07 -2.30 -22.71
N SER A 25 -15.90 -3.07 -23.43
CA SER A 25 -15.87 -4.53 -23.36
C SER A 25 -14.52 -5.09 -23.83
N ARG A 26 -14.22 -6.35 -23.53
CA ARG A 26 -12.95 -7.00 -23.93
C ARG A 26 -12.73 -6.95 -25.45
N GLN A 27 -13.76 -7.30 -26.22
CA GLN A 27 -13.69 -7.32 -27.68
C GLN A 27 -13.48 -5.91 -28.25
N ASP A 28 -14.21 -4.93 -27.72
CA ASP A 28 -14.06 -3.53 -28.15
C ASP A 28 -12.69 -2.95 -27.79
N ALA A 29 -12.17 -3.29 -26.60
CA ALA A 29 -10.84 -2.88 -26.17
C ALA A 29 -9.76 -3.46 -27.09
N ILE A 30 -9.83 -4.76 -27.38
CA ILE A 30 -8.90 -5.43 -28.30
C ILE A 30 -9.00 -4.83 -29.71
N ALA A 31 -10.21 -4.62 -30.23
CA ALA A 31 -10.41 -4.01 -31.54
C ALA A 31 -9.83 -2.58 -31.63
N LYS A 32 -10.02 -1.76 -30.58
CA LYS A 32 -9.41 -0.42 -30.49
C LYS A 32 -7.88 -0.50 -30.45
N ILE A 33 -7.31 -1.45 -29.71
CA ILE A 33 -5.86 -1.64 -29.61
C ILE A 33 -5.27 -2.09 -30.95
N GLU A 34 -5.88 -3.07 -31.63
CA GLU A 34 -5.40 -3.57 -32.92
C GLU A 34 -5.54 -2.53 -34.03
N LYS A 35 -6.62 -1.72 -34.03
CA LYS A 35 -6.77 -0.58 -34.94
C LYS A 35 -5.60 0.42 -34.79
N VAL A 36 -5.17 0.69 -33.57
CA VAL A 36 -3.99 1.53 -33.31
C VAL A 36 -2.70 0.81 -33.71
N ARG A 37 -2.60 -0.51 -33.52
CA ARG A 37 -1.44 -1.30 -33.99
C ARG A 37 -1.25 -1.16 -35.50
N GLU A 38 -2.31 -1.30 -36.30
CA GLU A 38 -2.27 -1.12 -37.76
C GLU A 38 -1.90 0.31 -38.18
N HIS A 39 -2.39 1.33 -37.47
CA HIS A 39 -2.02 2.72 -37.77
C HIS A 39 -0.53 3.02 -37.52
N VAL A 40 0.16 2.18 -36.74
CA VAL A 40 1.56 2.39 -36.34
C VAL A 40 2.52 1.49 -37.13
N ASN A 41 2.06 0.83 -38.22
CA ASN A 41 2.64 -0.20 -39.12
C ASN A 41 4.16 -0.25 -39.47
N ASN A 42 5.04 0.50 -38.81
CA ASN A 42 6.49 0.30 -38.76
C ASN A 42 6.98 0.63 -37.34
N VAL A 43 6.64 -0.25 -36.40
CA VAL A 43 6.80 -0.01 -34.97
C VAL A 43 8.24 -0.32 -34.54
N GLY A 44 8.94 0.66 -33.95
CA GLY A 44 10.12 0.35 -33.16
C GLY A 44 9.72 -0.50 -31.95
N LYS A 45 10.50 -1.54 -31.61
CA LYS A 45 10.24 -2.51 -30.52
C LYS A 45 9.51 -1.96 -29.27
N PRO A 46 9.83 -0.77 -28.72
CA PRO A 46 9.21 -0.28 -27.48
C PRO A 46 7.71 0.05 -27.57
N PHE A 47 7.20 0.46 -28.73
CA PHE A 47 5.79 0.84 -28.86
C PHE A 47 4.89 -0.39 -29.01
N ALA A 48 5.37 -1.44 -29.70
CA ALA A 48 4.67 -2.71 -29.80
C ALA A 48 4.53 -3.37 -28.42
N GLN A 49 5.62 -3.39 -27.65
CA GLN A 49 5.63 -3.87 -26.26
C GLN A 49 4.61 -3.15 -25.38
N ARG A 50 4.38 -1.86 -25.62
CA ARG A 50 3.39 -1.07 -24.86
C ARG A 50 1.96 -1.46 -25.21
N LEU A 51 1.65 -1.68 -26.48
CA LEU A 51 0.32 -2.13 -26.90
C LEU A 51 0.04 -3.55 -26.40
N ASP A 52 1.04 -4.44 -26.44
CA ASP A 52 0.96 -5.79 -25.87
C ASP A 52 0.62 -5.73 -24.37
N LEU A 53 1.30 -4.86 -23.62
CA LEU A 53 1.08 -4.67 -22.19
C LEU A 53 -0.32 -4.14 -21.89
N VAL A 54 -0.79 -3.13 -22.62
CA VAL A 54 -2.17 -2.60 -22.47
C VAL A 54 -3.19 -3.69 -22.79
N LYS A 55 -2.99 -4.46 -23.87
CA LYS A 55 -3.85 -5.61 -24.23
C LYS A 55 -3.88 -6.63 -23.09
N CYS A 56 -2.72 -6.98 -22.54
CA CYS A 56 -2.60 -7.89 -21.40
C CYS A 56 -3.35 -7.38 -20.16
N HIS A 57 -3.15 -6.12 -19.77
CA HIS A 57 -3.86 -5.54 -18.61
C HIS A 57 -5.39 -5.48 -18.78
N TYR A 58 -5.88 -5.29 -20.01
CA TYR A 58 -7.32 -5.32 -20.28
C TYR A 58 -7.88 -6.74 -20.23
N ILE A 59 -7.15 -7.72 -20.77
CA ILE A 59 -7.56 -9.14 -20.73
C ILE A 59 -7.61 -9.63 -19.28
N PHE A 60 -6.52 -9.46 -18.53
CA PHE A 60 -6.41 -9.94 -17.15
C PHE A 60 -7.12 -9.03 -16.13
N GLY A 61 -7.52 -7.82 -16.51
CA GLY A 61 -8.28 -6.90 -15.66
C GLY A 61 -9.79 -7.15 -15.60
N MET A 62 -10.32 -8.07 -16.41
CA MET A 62 -11.73 -8.44 -16.41
C MET A 62 -11.96 -9.59 -15.43
N GLN A 63 -12.72 -9.33 -14.36
CA GLN A 63 -12.96 -10.30 -13.27
C GLN A 63 -13.99 -11.38 -13.64
N GLU A 64 -14.95 -11.05 -14.50
CA GLU A 64 -15.99 -11.97 -14.95
C GLU A 64 -15.70 -12.35 -16.39
N ILE A 65 -15.40 -13.63 -16.61
CA ILE A 65 -15.11 -14.20 -17.91
C ILE A 65 -15.90 -15.52 -18.01
N ASP A 66 -16.68 -15.66 -19.08
CA ASP A 66 -17.34 -16.92 -19.43
C ASP A 66 -16.30 -17.97 -19.86
N THR A 67 -16.65 -19.26 -19.77
CA THR A 67 -15.73 -20.36 -20.14
C THR A 67 -15.19 -20.24 -21.57
N SER A 68 -15.98 -19.71 -22.51
CA SER A 68 -15.52 -19.48 -23.90
C SER A 68 -14.41 -18.44 -23.96
N ALA A 69 -14.41 -17.46 -23.07
CA ALA A 69 -13.47 -16.37 -23.08
C ALA A 69 -12.13 -16.75 -22.41
N VAL A 70 -12.11 -17.79 -21.55
CA VAL A 70 -10.87 -18.45 -21.10
C VAL A 70 -10.20 -19.17 -22.28
N GLU A 71 -10.97 -19.84 -23.13
CA GLU A 71 -10.44 -20.52 -24.31
C GLU A 71 -9.86 -19.54 -25.33
N ASP A 72 -10.50 -18.38 -25.53
CA ASP A 72 -9.92 -17.30 -26.34
C ASP A 72 -8.55 -16.86 -25.80
N VAL A 73 -8.41 -16.72 -24.48
CA VAL A 73 -7.11 -16.31 -23.89
C VAL A 73 -6.06 -17.40 -24.05
N LYS A 74 -6.43 -18.69 -23.97
CA LYS A 74 -5.53 -19.79 -24.31
C LYS A 74 -5.09 -19.73 -25.77
N GLN A 75 -6.00 -19.46 -26.69
CA GLN A 75 -5.66 -19.26 -28.10
C GLN A 75 -4.68 -18.09 -28.28
N LEU A 76 -4.93 -16.95 -27.63
CA LEU A 76 -4.04 -15.79 -27.66
C LEU A 76 -2.64 -16.09 -27.10
N LEU A 77 -2.56 -16.87 -26.02
CA LEU A 77 -1.29 -17.33 -25.45
C LEU A 77 -0.55 -18.28 -26.40
N SER A 78 -1.26 -19.25 -26.98
CA SER A 78 -0.69 -20.23 -27.91
C SER A 78 -0.26 -19.62 -29.25
N GLY A 79 -0.99 -18.61 -29.73
CA GLY A 79 -0.70 -17.87 -30.95
C GLY A 79 0.38 -16.79 -30.77
N GLY A 80 0.90 -16.61 -29.55
CA GLY A 80 1.93 -15.61 -29.26
C GLY A 80 1.42 -14.16 -29.38
N GLU A 81 0.11 -13.94 -29.31
CA GLU A 81 -0.51 -12.63 -29.50
C GLU A 81 -0.30 -11.66 -28.33
N LEU A 82 0.08 -12.17 -27.17
CA LEU A 82 0.55 -11.36 -26.05
C LEU A 82 1.99 -10.85 -26.25
N GLY A 83 2.63 -11.24 -27.36
CA GLY A 83 3.90 -10.71 -27.82
C GLY A 83 4.95 -10.73 -26.72
N SER A 84 5.43 -9.55 -26.34
CA SER A 84 6.48 -9.41 -25.32
C SER A 84 6.05 -9.69 -23.88
N CYS A 85 4.75 -9.78 -23.60
CA CYS A 85 4.23 -10.00 -22.24
C CYS A 85 4.22 -11.46 -21.82
N TYR A 86 4.29 -12.40 -22.76
CA TYR A 86 4.34 -13.83 -22.44
C TYR A 86 5.46 -14.51 -23.21
N ASN A 87 6.37 -15.15 -22.49
CA ASN A 87 7.41 -16.00 -23.07
C ASN A 87 7.13 -17.47 -22.72
N SER A 88 6.84 -18.28 -23.74
CA SER A 88 6.53 -19.70 -23.61
C SER A 88 7.74 -20.56 -23.25
N GLU A 89 8.96 -20.18 -23.65
CA GLU A 89 10.19 -20.92 -23.33
C GLU A 89 10.57 -20.74 -21.84
N GLU A 90 10.44 -19.50 -21.36
CA GLU A 90 10.74 -19.13 -19.97
C GLU A 90 9.54 -19.32 -19.02
N GLY A 91 8.34 -19.55 -19.56
CA GLY A 91 7.09 -19.60 -18.78
C GLY A 91 6.82 -18.31 -18.00
N THR A 92 7.27 -17.17 -18.50
CA THR A 92 7.19 -15.87 -17.80
C THR A 92 6.05 -15.03 -18.36
N LEU A 93 5.11 -14.64 -17.50
CA LEU A 93 4.05 -13.67 -17.78
C LEU A 93 4.40 -12.33 -17.14
N ASN A 94 4.69 -11.33 -17.96
CA ASN A 94 5.08 -9.99 -17.53
C ASN A 94 3.96 -8.96 -17.76
N MET A 95 3.37 -8.53 -16.66
CA MET A 95 2.35 -7.48 -16.53
C MET A 95 2.87 -6.33 -15.65
N SER A 96 4.19 -6.09 -15.67
CA SER A 96 4.80 -5.05 -14.86
C SER A 96 4.64 -3.66 -15.49
N LEU A 97 4.17 -2.69 -14.69
CA LEU A 97 4.13 -1.28 -15.04
C LEU A 97 5.34 -0.48 -14.52
N ARG A 98 6.43 -1.16 -14.13
CA ARG A 98 7.64 -0.48 -13.63
C ARG A 98 8.22 0.45 -14.70
N THR A 99 8.47 1.69 -14.29
CA THR A 99 8.99 2.75 -15.16
C THR A 99 10.52 2.76 -15.23
N ASP A 100 11.21 1.88 -14.51
CA ASP A 100 12.68 1.74 -14.59
C ASP A 100 13.13 1.17 -15.94
N ARG A 101 12.35 0.24 -16.50
CA ARG A 101 12.52 -0.27 -17.87
C ARG A 101 11.85 0.62 -18.91
N MET A 102 10.90 1.46 -18.52
CA MET A 102 10.12 2.30 -19.44
C MET A 102 10.55 3.76 -19.41
N LYS A 103 11.19 4.21 -20.49
CA LYS A 103 11.66 5.61 -20.65
C LYS A 103 10.56 6.69 -20.64
N ARG A 104 9.26 6.36 -20.46
CA ARG A 104 8.13 7.29 -20.68
C ARG A 104 6.91 7.00 -19.79
N TYR A 105 6.09 8.03 -19.56
CA TYR A 105 4.83 8.00 -18.79
C TYR A 105 3.90 6.86 -19.23
N VAL A 106 3.48 6.06 -18.25
CA VAL A 106 2.48 4.99 -18.34
C VAL A 106 1.27 5.46 -17.54
N ILE A 107 0.07 5.35 -18.10
CA ILE A 107 -1.14 5.50 -17.29
C ILE A 107 -1.20 4.28 -16.38
N ARG A 108 -0.92 4.48 -15.10
CA ARG A 108 -0.82 3.41 -14.12
C ARG A 108 -2.18 2.93 -13.59
N ASP A 109 -3.25 3.66 -13.90
CA ASP A 109 -4.61 3.33 -13.49
C ASP A 109 -5.32 2.49 -14.57
N LEU A 110 -4.72 1.35 -14.91
CA LEU A 110 -5.37 0.36 -15.76
C LEU A 110 -6.39 -0.46 -14.96
N ARG A 111 -7.26 -1.18 -15.69
CA ARG A 111 -8.41 -1.91 -15.12
C ARG A 111 -8.05 -3.05 -14.13
N MET A 112 -6.77 -3.42 -14.01
CA MET A 112 -6.32 -4.54 -13.20
C MET A 112 -6.33 -4.23 -11.70
N LYS A 113 -7.50 -4.39 -11.08
CA LYS A 113 -7.69 -4.24 -9.63
C LYS A 113 -7.37 -5.50 -8.84
N SER A 114 -7.52 -6.65 -9.46
CA SER A 114 -7.11 -7.95 -8.93
C SER A 114 -6.62 -8.81 -10.07
N LEU A 115 -5.72 -9.74 -9.77
CA LEU A 115 -5.39 -10.81 -10.70
C LEU A 115 -6.60 -11.77 -10.76
N PRO A 116 -7.00 -12.25 -11.94
CA PRO A 116 -8.23 -13.01 -12.09
C PRO A 116 -8.06 -14.47 -11.64
N ARG A 117 -9.15 -15.07 -11.13
CA ARG A 117 -9.17 -16.45 -10.63
C ARG A 117 -8.96 -17.50 -11.73
N TRP A 118 -9.55 -17.24 -12.90
CA TRP A 118 -9.44 -18.12 -14.08
C TRP A 118 -8.00 -18.26 -14.62
N ILE A 119 -7.00 -17.56 -14.06
CA ILE A 119 -5.58 -17.76 -14.41
C ILE A 119 -5.12 -19.21 -14.20
N SER A 120 -5.69 -19.90 -13.21
CA SER A 120 -5.42 -21.33 -12.96
C SER A 120 -6.06 -22.26 -13.99
N GLU A 121 -7.14 -21.83 -14.65
CA GLU A 121 -7.88 -22.61 -15.65
C GLU A 121 -7.24 -22.55 -17.04
N LEU A 122 -6.25 -21.67 -17.23
CA LEU A 122 -5.52 -21.55 -18.49
C LEU A 122 -4.75 -22.83 -18.84
N GLY A 123 -4.42 -23.67 -17.85
CA GLY A 123 -3.66 -24.90 -18.08
C GLY A 123 -2.24 -24.67 -18.61
N VAL A 124 -1.76 -23.43 -18.53
CA VAL A 124 -0.42 -23.02 -18.95
C VAL A 124 0.51 -23.07 -17.74
N ALA A 125 1.66 -23.71 -17.90
CA ALA A 125 2.68 -23.79 -16.86
C ALA A 125 3.46 -22.47 -16.75
N PHE A 126 2.92 -21.50 -16.02
CA PHE A 126 3.62 -20.26 -15.71
C PHE A 126 4.66 -20.52 -14.62
N LYS A 127 5.93 -20.23 -14.88
CA LYS A 127 7.01 -20.24 -13.89
C LYS A 127 7.06 -18.94 -13.10
N VAL A 128 6.88 -17.80 -13.78
CA VAL A 128 7.02 -16.47 -13.18
C VAL A 128 5.85 -15.59 -13.61
N ILE A 129 5.15 -14.99 -12.64
CA ILE A 129 4.12 -13.98 -12.88
C ILE A 129 4.61 -12.66 -12.30
N ASP A 130 4.83 -11.65 -13.15
CA ASP A 130 5.27 -10.33 -12.75
C ASP A 130 4.13 -9.31 -12.87
N VAL A 131 3.62 -8.86 -11.73
CA VAL A 131 2.60 -7.81 -11.58
C VAL A 131 3.17 -6.57 -10.90
N SER A 132 4.49 -6.38 -10.92
CA SER A 132 5.15 -5.29 -10.19
C SER A 132 4.80 -3.91 -10.75
N GLY A 133 4.67 -2.91 -9.88
CA GLY A 133 4.44 -1.52 -10.25
C GLY A 133 2.99 -1.18 -10.59
N ASN A 134 2.04 -2.07 -10.31
CA ASN A 134 0.62 -1.83 -10.48
C ASN A 134 0.03 -1.14 -9.24
N PRO A 135 -0.29 0.17 -9.30
CA PRO A 135 -0.80 0.87 -8.12
C PRO A 135 -2.23 0.47 -7.77
N SER A 136 -3.08 0.18 -8.77
CA SER A 136 -4.49 -0.15 -8.56
C SER A 136 -4.72 -1.62 -8.17
N LEU A 137 -3.67 -2.46 -8.19
CA LEU A 137 -3.76 -3.87 -7.81
C LEU A 137 -3.89 -3.99 -6.28
N SER A 138 -5.05 -4.48 -5.86
CA SER A 138 -5.44 -4.58 -4.44
C SER A 138 -5.47 -6.00 -3.91
N ARG A 139 -5.69 -7.00 -4.77
CA ARG A 139 -5.89 -8.40 -4.37
C ARG A 139 -5.24 -9.38 -5.34
N LEU A 140 -4.71 -10.47 -4.79
CA LEU A 140 -4.23 -11.63 -5.54
C LEU A 140 -5.12 -12.86 -5.21
N PRO A 141 -5.43 -13.71 -6.21
CA PRO A 141 -6.23 -14.92 -6.05
C PRO A 141 -5.36 -16.02 -5.40
N LEU A 142 -5.37 -16.07 -4.07
CA LEU A 142 -4.49 -16.95 -3.29
C LEU A 142 -4.73 -18.43 -3.58
N ASP A 143 -5.99 -18.82 -3.68
CA ASP A 143 -6.35 -20.23 -3.84
C ASP A 143 -5.85 -20.76 -5.18
N GLU A 144 -5.99 -19.95 -6.23
CA GLU A 144 -5.61 -20.26 -7.60
C GLU A 144 -4.11 -20.13 -7.84
N LEU A 145 -3.43 -19.17 -7.22
CA LEU A 145 -1.96 -19.11 -7.29
C LEU A 145 -1.32 -20.29 -6.56
N CYS A 146 -1.89 -20.70 -5.42
CA CYS A 146 -1.39 -21.87 -4.68
C CYS A 146 -1.81 -23.20 -5.36
N SER A 147 -2.91 -23.26 -6.11
CA SER A 147 -3.23 -24.47 -6.89
C SER A 147 -2.24 -24.71 -8.05
N MET A 148 -1.56 -23.65 -8.51
CA MET A 148 -0.53 -23.68 -9.54
C MET A 148 0.89 -23.98 -9.02
N GLU A 149 1.04 -24.36 -7.74
CA GLU A 149 2.32 -24.66 -7.07
C GLU A 149 3.26 -25.61 -7.83
N SER A 150 2.71 -26.53 -8.65
CA SER A 150 3.50 -27.48 -9.45
C SER A 150 4.29 -26.82 -10.60
N SER A 151 3.91 -25.62 -11.00
CA SER A 151 4.49 -24.89 -12.14
C SER A 151 5.00 -23.51 -11.76
N LEU A 152 4.30 -22.82 -10.87
CA LEU A 152 4.59 -21.46 -10.44
C LEU A 152 5.71 -21.45 -9.40
N GLN A 153 6.78 -20.73 -9.71
CA GLN A 153 7.95 -20.59 -8.84
C GLN A 153 8.01 -19.20 -8.21
N GLU A 154 7.62 -18.16 -8.96
CA GLU A 154 7.76 -16.78 -8.51
C GLU A 154 6.54 -15.91 -8.85
N VAL A 155 6.12 -15.09 -7.89
CA VAL A 155 5.13 -14.02 -8.08
C VAL A 155 5.75 -12.68 -7.71
N LYS A 156 6.13 -11.88 -8.70
CA LYS A 156 6.74 -10.56 -8.49
C LYS A 156 5.65 -9.51 -8.36
N CYS A 157 5.54 -8.90 -7.19
CA CYS A 157 4.54 -7.87 -6.89
C CYS A 157 5.16 -6.64 -6.21
N GLU A 158 6.37 -6.30 -6.62
CA GLU A 158 7.10 -5.14 -6.07
C GLU A 158 6.39 -3.83 -6.43
N SER A 159 6.45 -2.83 -5.54
CA SER A 159 5.88 -1.49 -5.78
C SER A 159 4.37 -1.45 -6.07
N CYS A 160 3.60 -2.43 -5.58
CA CYS A 160 2.13 -2.42 -5.62
C CYS A 160 1.57 -1.77 -4.35
N VAL A 161 1.19 -0.49 -4.43
CA VAL A 161 0.89 0.34 -3.24
C VAL A 161 -0.42 -0.05 -2.56
N SER A 162 -1.42 -0.51 -3.33
CA SER A 162 -2.73 -0.93 -2.79
C SER A 162 -2.78 -2.40 -2.41
N LEU A 163 -1.72 -3.18 -2.64
CA LEU A 163 -1.70 -4.61 -2.36
C LEU A 163 -1.42 -4.83 -0.87
N GLN A 164 -2.37 -5.46 -0.17
CA GLN A 164 -2.22 -5.77 1.25
C GLN A 164 -1.43 -7.06 1.49
N LEU A 165 -1.52 -8.00 0.55
CA LEU A 165 -0.96 -9.33 0.67
C LEU A 165 -0.33 -9.77 -0.67
N PRO A 166 0.98 -10.05 -0.72
CA PRO A 166 1.95 -10.00 0.38
C PRO A 166 2.29 -8.55 0.81
N PRO A 167 2.75 -8.33 2.06
CA PRO A 167 3.24 -7.04 2.51
C PRO A 167 4.40 -6.51 1.65
N PRO A 168 4.57 -5.18 1.54
CA PRO A 168 5.62 -4.60 0.71
C PRO A 168 7.04 -5.01 1.13
N GLU A 169 7.24 -5.34 2.41
CA GLU A 169 8.52 -5.82 2.94
C GLU A 169 8.88 -7.24 2.48
N ILE A 170 7.86 -8.06 2.18
CA ILE A 170 8.04 -9.40 1.60
C ILE A 170 8.13 -9.29 0.08
N ALA A 171 7.30 -8.45 -0.52
CA ALA A 171 7.33 -8.21 -1.96
C ALA A 171 8.72 -7.70 -2.41
N SER A 172 9.39 -6.87 -1.61
CA SER A 172 10.73 -6.34 -1.90
C SER A 172 11.86 -7.37 -1.77
N GLN A 173 11.64 -8.51 -1.10
CA GLN A 173 12.62 -9.60 -1.00
C GLN A 173 12.68 -10.47 -2.26
N GLY A 174 11.75 -10.27 -3.20
CA GLY A 174 11.71 -10.93 -4.50
C GLY A 174 10.51 -11.85 -4.69
N GLY A 175 10.30 -12.30 -5.92
CA GLY A 175 9.10 -13.05 -6.32
C GLY A 175 8.96 -14.43 -5.68
N ALA A 176 10.07 -15.11 -5.39
CA ALA A 176 10.06 -16.40 -4.69
C ALA A 176 9.65 -16.26 -3.21
N ALA A 177 10.15 -15.22 -2.53
CA ALA A 177 9.81 -14.92 -1.14
C ALA A 177 8.33 -14.53 -1.01
N ALA A 178 7.84 -13.70 -1.94
CA ALA A 178 6.43 -13.36 -2.07
C ALA A 178 5.56 -14.62 -2.23
N PHE A 179 5.92 -15.52 -3.16
CA PHE A 179 5.14 -16.74 -3.38
C PHE A 179 5.17 -17.70 -2.18
N THR A 180 6.33 -17.88 -1.55
CA THR A 180 6.46 -18.69 -0.32
C THR A 180 5.58 -18.15 0.81
N TYR A 181 5.52 -16.83 0.97
CA TYR A 181 4.63 -16.19 1.94
C TYR A 181 3.15 -16.41 1.60
N LEU A 182 2.76 -16.36 0.33
CA LEU A 182 1.38 -16.68 -0.08
C LEU A 182 1.00 -18.11 0.30
N GLN A 183 1.90 -19.08 0.10
CA GLN A 183 1.70 -20.46 0.50
C GLN A 183 1.58 -20.61 2.03
N SER A 184 2.45 -19.94 2.80
CA SER A 184 2.38 -20.02 4.26
C SER A 184 1.08 -19.44 4.79
N VAL A 185 0.61 -18.32 4.22
CA VAL A 185 -0.70 -17.73 4.56
C VAL A 185 -1.85 -18.69 4.26
N LYS A 186 -1.79 -19.48 3.18
CA LYS A 186 -2.83 -20.46 2.88
C LYS A 186 -2.80 -21.67 3.83
N ARG A 187 -1.60 -22.14 4.20
CA ARG A 187 -1.42 -23.31 5.06
C ARG A 187 -1.75 -23.02 6.52
N ASP A 188 -1.22 -21.91 7.05
CA ASP A 188 -1.40 -21.47 8.44
C ASP A 188 -1.65 -19.96 8.44
N SER A 189 -2.91 -19.56 8.24
CA SER A 189 -3.30 -18.14 8.36
C SER A 189 -3.53 -17.77 9.81
N GLU A 190 -2.53 -17.19 10.46
CA GLU A 190 -2.77 -16.36 11.64
C GLU A 190 -2.73 -14.89 11.23
N ALA A 191 -3.86 -14.21 11.40
CA ALA A 191 -3.90 -12.77 11.26
C ALA A 191 -2.97 -12.16 12.31
N ASN A 192 -1.99 -11.35 11.90
CA ASN A 192 -1.14 -10.64 12.84
C ASN A 192 -1.98 -9.58 13.57
N LYS A 193 -2.40 -9.89 14.80
CA LYS A 193 -3.18 -9.01 15.68
C LYS A 193 -2.29 -8.11 16.57
N ARG A 194 -1.03 -7.88 16.18
CA ARG A 194 -0.13 -6.96 16.89
C ARG A 194 -0.02 -5.60 16.19
N ILE A 195 -0.21 -4.51 16.94
CA ILE A 195 -0.13 -3.14 16.44
C ILE A 195 0.77 -2.31 17.34
N ASN A 196 1.69 -1.53 16.77
CA ASN A 196 2.45 -0.53 17.53
C ASN A 196 1.57 0.70 17.82
N LEU A 197 1.42 1.10 19.09
CA LEU A 197 0.74 2.33 19.50
C LEU A 197 1.77 3.35 20.00
N ILE A 198 1.92 4.47 19.30
CA ILE A 198 2.94 5.49 19.61
C ILE A 198 2.27 6.74 20.19
N LEU A 199 2.59 7.07 21.45
CA LEU A 199 2.09 8.26 22.12
C LEU A 199 2.95 9.47 21.78
N ILE A 200 2.38 10.46 21.11
CA ILE A 200 3.06 11.71 20.72
C ILE A 200 2.41 12.92 21.39
N GLY A 201 3.20 13.97 21.59
CA GLY A 201 2.74 15.19 22.26
C GLY A 201 3.80 15.78 23.18
N ASN A 202 3.63 17.04 23.54
CA ASN A 202 4.59 17.79 24.36
C ASN A 202 4.81 17.14 25.75
N GLY A 203 5.88 17.55 26.43
CA GLY A 203 6.10 17.26 27.84
C GLY A 203 4.87 17.64 28.65
N GLU A 204 4.53 16.82 29.65
CA GLU A 204 3.42 17.06 30.58
C GLU A 204 2.00 17.05 29.94
N ALA A 205 1.89 16.65 28.66
CA ALA A 205 0.60 16.50 27.99
C ALA A 205 -0.33 15.44 28.61
N GLY A 206 0.20 14.54 29.44
CA GLY A 206 -0.55 13.46 30.08
C GLY A 206 -0.49 12.11 29.37
N LYS A 207 0.51 11.86 28.50
CA LYS A 207 0.69 10.59 27.76
C LYS A 207 0.67 9.35 28.66
N THR A 208 1.51 9.34 29.69
CA THR A 208 1.57 8.28 30.70
C THR A 208 0.24 8.12 31.45
N SER A 209 -0.47 9.23 31.70
CA SER A 209 -1.80 9.19 32.34
C SER A 209 -2.84 8.56 31.43
N VAL A 210 -2.86 8.91 30.13
CA VAL A 210 -3.77 8.28 29.16
C VAL A 210 -3.47 6.79 29.04
N LEU A 211 -2.20 6.39 28.99
CA LEU A 211 -1.83 4.98 28.95
C LEU A 211 -2.32 4.20 30.19
N ARG A 212 -2.16 4.77 31.38
CA ARG A 212 -2.65 4.14 32.61
C ARG A 212 -4.18 4.06 32.65
N ALA A 213 -4.88 5.04 32.10
CA ALA A 213 -6.33 5.02 32.00
C ALA A 213 -6.81 3.93 31.02
N LEU A 214 -6.16 3.79 29.86
CA LEU A 214 -6.48 2.74 28.87
C LEU A 214 -6.24 1.32 29.39
N ARG A 215 -5.30 1.16 30.32
CA ARG A 215 -4.98 -0.15 30.94
C ARG A 215 -5.79 -0.45 32.19
N SER A 216 -6.53 0.51 32.74
CA SER A 216 -7.27 0.30 33.99
C SER A 216 -8.72 -0.09 33.70
N ASP A 217 -9.26 -1.02 34.51
CA ASP A 217 -10.67 -1.46 34.40
C ASP A 217 -11.69 -0.36 34.77
N LYS A 218 -11.22 0.83 35.16
CA LYS A 218 -12.05 1.96 35.62
C LYS A 218 -11.96 3.17 34.69
N ASP A 219 -11.27 3.05 33.54
CA ASP A 219 -10.99 4.13 32.58
C ASP A 219 -10.41 5.40 33.24
N LYS A 220 -9.69 5.22 34.35
CA LYS A 220 -9.17 6.30 35.20
C LYS A 220 -7.72 6.04 35.52
N ALA A 221 -6.91 7.10 35.45
CA ALA A 221 -5.54 7.08 35.90
C ALA A 221 -5.41 7.74 37.27
N ASP A 222 -4.71 7.08 38.18
CA ASP A 222 -4.31 7.68 39.45
C ASP A 222 -3.34 8.85 39.20
N LYS A 223 -3.39 9.83 40.10
CA LYS A 223 -2.59 11.06 40.02
C LYS A 223 -1.09 10.69 40.02
N ILE A 224 -0.40 10.98 38.92
CA ILE A 224 1.05 10.78 38.82
C ILE A 224 1.74 11.95 39.51
N GLU A 225 2.61 11.68 40.48
CA GLU A 225 3.49 12.69 41.07
C GLU A 225 4.44 13.26 40.01
N VAL A 226 4.68 14.57 40.06
CA VAL A 226 5.49 15.32 39.08
C VAL A 226 6.92 14.76 38.97
N ASP A 227 7.39 14.02 39.98
CA ASP A 227 8.73 13.42 40.05
C ASP A 227 8.89 12.07 39.34
N ARG A 228 7.81 11.47 38.81
CA ARG A 228 7.87 10.21 38.02
C ARG A 228 7.79 10.48 36.52
N ARG A 229 8.59 11.42 36.01
CA ARG A 229 8.67 11.70 34.57
C ARG A 229 9.36 10.54 33.84
N THR A 230 8.76 10.03 32.78
CA THR A 230 9.43 9.09 31.86
C THR A 230 10.67 9.75 31.26
N ILE A 231 11.83 9.14 31.50
CA ILE A 231 13.11 9.50 30.90
C ILE A 231 13.35 8.53 29.76
N GLY A 232 13.50 9.03 28.53
CA GLY A 232 13.67 8.17 27.35
C GLY A 232 12.34 7.61 26.83
N ILE A 233 12.26 6.28 26.70
CA ILE A 233 11.14 5.57 26.08
C ILE A 233 10.72 4.43 27.00
N ASP A 234 9.46 4.41 27.42
CA ASP A 234 8.87 3.27 28.10
C ASP A 234 8.09 2.41 27.07
N LEU A 235 8.37 1.10 27.05
CA LEU A 235 7.65 0.12 26.23
C LEU A 235 6.68 -0.65 27.12
N HIS A 236 5.43 -0.73 26.67
CA HIS A 236 4.37 -1.43 27.38
C HIS A 236 3.56 -2.29 26.44
N GLU A 237 3.24 -3.51 26.86
CA GLU A 237 2.26 -4.35 26.17
C GLU A 237 0.87 -4.07 26.73
N TRP A 238 -0.12 -3.89 25.86
CA TRP A 238 -1.51 -3.68 26.23
C TRP A 238 -2.45 -4.53 25.37
N GLU A 239 -3.21 -5.40 26.02
CA GLU A 239 -4.23 -6.24 25.39
C GLU A 239 -5.62 -5.78 25.86
N PRO A 240 -6.42 -5.11 25.00
CA PRO A 240 -7.77 -4.73 25.36
C PRO A 240 -8.65 -5.98 25.45
N LYS A 241 -9.38 -6.12 26.57
CA LYS A 241 -10.23 -7.30 26.84
C LYS A 241 -11.31 -7.55 25.77
N ASP A 242 -11.80 -6.47 25.13
CA ASP A 242 -12.87 -6.53 24.14
C ASP A 242 -12.38 -6.54 22.68
N ALA A 243 -11.08 -6.73 22.44
CA ALA A 243 -10.47 -6.57 21.12
C ALA A 243 -9.96 -7.88 20.48
N ASP A 244 -10.69 -9.00 20.64
CA ASP A 244 -10.45 -10.28 19.94
C ASP A 244 -8.96 -10.69 19.83
N GLY A 245 -8.21 -10.66 20.95
CA GLY A 245 -6.78 -11.05 20.97
C GLY A 245 -5.84 -10.07 20.27
N LEU A 246 -6.25 -8.80 20.10
CA LEU A 246 -5.39 -7.72 19.64
C LEU A 246 -4.43 -7.29 20.74
N THR A 247 -3.14 -7.24 20.41
CA THR A 247 -2.08 -6.81 21.32
C THR A 247 -1.47 -5.51 20.79
N PHE A 248 -1.35 -4.50 21.65
CA PHE A 248 -0.68 -3.25 21.35
C PHE A 248 0.68 -3.17 22.01
N ASP A 249 1.71 -2.92 21.19
CA ASP A 249 3.03 -2.52 21.65
C ASP A 249 3.05 -0.99 21.81
N VAL A 250 2.81 -0.52 23.04
CA VAL A 250 2.69 0.90 23.35
C VAL A 250 4.06 1.51 23.66
N MET A 251 4.41 2.56 22.93
CA MET A 251 5.60 3.37 23.14
C MET A 251 5.22 4.71 23.76
N ASP A 252 5.58 4.92 25.03
CA ASP A 252 5.43 6.21 25.72
C ASP A 252 6.75 6.98 25.70
N PHE A 253 6.77 8.07 24.93
CA PHE A 253 7.96 8.91 24.80
C PHE A 253 7.99 9.99 25.89
N GLY A 254 9.13 10.11 26.56
CA GLY A 254 9.41 11.26 27.42
C GLY A 254 9.30 12.56 26.61
N GLY A 255 8.38 13.45 26.99
CA GLY A 255 8.10 14.69 26.23
C GLY A 255 9.11 15.84 26.46
N GLN A 256 10.31 15.55 26.97
CA GLN A 256 11.34 16.57 27.19
C GLN A 256 11.90 17.04 25.83
N GLN A 257 12.21 18.34 25.69
CA GLN A 257 12.68 18.90 24.41
C GLN A 257 13.94 18.22 23.85
N ILE A 258 14.77 17.65 24.72
CA ILE A 258 15.97 16.88 24.35
C ILE A 258 15.63 15.68 23.45
N TYR A 259 14.44 15.11 23.61
CA TYR A 259 13.98 13.96 22.84
C TYR A 259 13.20 14.35 21.57
N ALA A 260 12.91 15.63 21.31
CA ALA A 260 12.13 16.06 20.15
C ALA A 260 12.77 15.70 18.80
N LYS A 261 14.11 15.62 18.75
CA LYS A 261 14.86 15.16 17.56
C LYS A 261 15.07 13.64 17.56
N THR A 262 15.35 13.05 18.72
CA THR A 262 15.65 11.62 18.87
C THR A 262 14.40 10.74 18.70
N ASN A 263 13.23 11.20 19.15
CA ASN A 263 11.95 10.50 19.03
C ASN A 263 11.52 10.29 17.58
N GLN A 264 12.01 11.11 16.65
CA GLN A 264 11.71 10.95 15.23
C GLN A 264 12.24 9.62 14.69
N TYR A 265 13.32 9.06 15.26
CA TYR A 265 13.85 7.76 14.83
C TYR A 265 12.90 6.59 15.11
N PHE A 266 12.01 6.75 16.08
CA PHE A 266 11.09 5.70 16.52
C PHE A 266 9.69 5.82 15.90
N ILE A 267 9.50 6.79 14.99
CA ILE A 267 8.30 6.88 14.14
C ILE A 267 8.43 5.82 13.04
N VAL A 268 7.64 4.74 13.16
CA VAL A 268 7.65 3.57 12.26
C VAL A 268 6.35 3.45 11.46
N ARG A 269 6.42 2.75 10.31
CA ARG A 269 5.22 2.42 9.53
C ARG A 269 4.36 1.38 10.26
N ARG A 270 3.09 1.28 9.89
CA ARG A 270 2.11 0.31 10.47
C ARG A 270 1.95 0.47 12.00
N ALA A 271 1.92 1.71 12.45
CA ALA A 271 1.66 2.08 13.83
C ALA A 271 0.44 3.02 13.92
N LEU A 272 -0.27 2.94 15.04
CA LEU A 272 -1.30 3.90 15.42
C LEU A 272 -0.64 5.02 16.22
N TYR A 273 -0.86 6.28 15.82
CA TYR A 273 -0.31 7.44 16.53
C TYR A 273 -1.38 8.08 17.38
N LEU A 274 -1.14 8.22 18.69
CA LEU A 274 -2.05 8.93 19.61
C LEU A 274 -1.41 10.26 20.02
N LEU A 275 -1.93 11.35 19.47
CA LEU A 275 -1.54 12.71 19.85
C LEU A 275 -2.29 13.12 21.11
N VAL A 276 -1.55 13.28 22.21
CA VAL A 276 -2.09 13.71 23.51
C VAL A 276 -1.70 15.15 23.77
N TRP A 277 -2.66 15.97 24.19
CA TRP A 277 -2.42 17.33 24.69
C TRP A 277 -3.32 17.66 25.88
N SER A 278 -2.92 18.68 26.66
CA SER A 278 -3.73 19.21 27.76
C SER A 278 -4.03 20.69 27.52
N VAL A 279 -5.27 21.08 27.79
CA VAL A 279 -5.76 22.47 27.67
C VAL A 279 -5.39 23.31 28.91
N ARG A 280 -4.82 22.71 29.95
CA ARG A 280 -4.56 23.38 31.24
C ARG A 280 -3.08 23.58 31.58
N ALA A 281 -2.15 23.31 30.67
CA ALA A 281 -0.73 23.15 30.98
C ALA A 281 -0.02 24.37 31.63
N LYS A 282 -0.64 25.55 31.72
CA LYS A 282 -0.09 26.69 32.50
C LYS A 282 -1.18 27.56 33.14
N ARG A 283 -1.92 27.03 34.11
CA ARG A 283 -2.73 27.88 35.02
C ARG A 283 -2.08 28.16 36.37
N ASP A 284 -0.80 27.82 36.53
CA ASP A 284 -0.08 27.92 37.81
C ASP A 284 1.04 29.00 37.79
N LYS A 285 0.98 29.97 36.86
CA LYS A 285 1.70 31.24 37.00
C LYS A 285 0.67 32.34 37.16
N GLU A 286 0.64 32.93 38.36
CA GLU A 286 -0.17 34.08 38.72
C GLU A 286 0.15 35.27 37.79
N SER A 287 -0.59 35.36 36.69
CA SER A 287 -0.79 36.60 35.96
C SER A 287 -2.10 36.46 35.20
N ASN A 288 -3.11 37.19 35.68
CA ASN A 288 -4.35 37.45 34.95
C ASN A 288 -3.98 38.21 33.67
N GLU A 289 -3.66 37.50 32.60
CA GLU A 289 -3.74 37.97 31.21
C GLU A 289 -3.55 36.76 30.27
N ASP A 290 -4.41 36.69 29.25
CA ASP A 290 -4.42 35.73 28.13
C ASP A 290 -4.76 34.25 28.38
N GLY A 291 -6.07 33.98 28.34
CA GLY A 291 -6.60 32.69 27.84
C GLY A 291 -6.29 32.41 26.37
N GLY A 292 -5.62 33.34 25.66
CA GLY A 292 -5.18 33.21 24.26
C GLY A 292 -3.86 32.46 24.06
N GLU A 293 -2.90 32.56 24.99
CA GLU A 293 -1.55 31.97 24.83
C GLU A 293 -1.57 30.44 24.76
N GLY A 294 -2.35 29.79 25.62
CA GLY A 294 -2.47 28.33 25.62
C GLY A 294 -3.09 27.78 24.34
N MET A 295 -4.03 28.52 23.73
CA MET A 295 -4.65 28.14 22.46
C MET A 295 -3.69 28.33 21.29
N GLU A 296 -2.88 29.41 21.28
CA GLU A 296 -1.86 29.63 20.25
C GLU A 296 -0.71 28.61 20.34
N GLU A 297 -0.34 28.16 21.53
CA GLU A 297 0.63 27.09 21.71
C GLU A 297 0.10 25.75 21.15
N LEU A 298 -1.17 25.41 21.41
CA LEU A 298 -1.83 24.23 20.84
C LEU A 298 -1.93 24.30 19.32
N LYS A 299 -2.31 25.46 18.76
CA LYS A 299 -2.36 25.71 17.31
C LYS A 299 -1.01 25.54 16.63
N LYS A 300 0.10 25.77 17.33
CA LYS A 300 1.46 25.51 16.82
C LYS A 300 1.89 24.07 17.04
N MET A 301 1.50 23.46 18.17
CA MET A 301 1.91 22.12 18.55
C MET A 301 1.29 21.05 17.65
N ILE A 302 -0.03 21.07 17.47
CA ILE A 302 -0.76 20.02 16.74
C ILE A 302 -0.24 19.88 15.29
N PRO A 303 -0.13 20.96 14.48
CA PRO A 303 0.39 20.85 13.12
C PRO A 303 1.85 20.41 13.08
N THR A 304 2.66 20.82 14.07
CA THR A 304 4.07 20.40 14.15
C THR A 304 4.21 18.89 14.29
N TRP A 305 3.46 18.28 15.23
CA TRP A 305 3.49 16.82 15.42
C TRP A 305 2.88 16.08 14.23
N LEU A 306 1.73 16.53 13.71
CA LEU A 306 1.10 15.89 12.56
C LEU A 306 1.98 15.94 11.31
N ARG A 307 2.61 17.10 11.03
CA ARG A 307 3.56 17.22 9.91
C ARG A 307 4.81 16.37 10.12
N ALA A 308 5.34 16.29 11.34
CA ALA A 308 6.49 15.45 11.64
C ALA A 308 6.17 13.95 11.39
N THR A 309 4.98 13.50 11.81
CA THR A 309 4.53 12.12 11.54
C THR A 309 4.32 11.89 10.05
N GLN A 310 3.56 12.76 9.36
CA GLN A 310 3.29 12.61 7.93
C GLN A 310 4.52 12.71 7.05
N ALA A 311 5.49 13.56 7.40
CA ALA A 311 6.75 13.68 6.66
C ALA A 311 7.57 12.39 6.68
N ARG A 312 7.41 11.56 7.72
CA ARG A 312 8.17 10.33 7.90
C ARG A 312 7.39 9.07 7.52
N VAL A 313 6.09 9.06 7.83
CA VAL A 313 5.15 7.99 7.49
C VAL A 313 3.94 8.62 6.79
N PRO A 314 3.99 8.74 5.45
CA PRO A 314 2.83 9.13 4.66
C PRO A 314 1.66 8.16 4.93
N ASP A 315 0.44 8.68 4.99
CA ASP A 315 -0.80 7.94 5.24
C ASP A 315 -0.91 7.26 6.62
N SER A 316 -0.13 7.71 7.62
CA SER A 316 -0.23 7.22 9.00
C SER A 316 -1.62 7.49 9.60
N THR A 317 -2.22 6.51 10.26
CA THR A 317 -3.42 6.70 11.07
C THR A 317 -3.07 7.43 12.37
N SER A 318 -3.58 8.65 12.53
CA SER A 318 -3.38 9.48 13.72
C SER A 318 -4.71 9.74 14.42
N MET A 319 -4.77 9.46 15.72
CA MET A 319 -5.88 9.74 16.61
C MET A 319 -5.51 10.89 17.55
N CYS A 320 -6.44 11.80 17.78
CA CYS A 320 -6.23 13.00 18.58
C CYS A 320 -7.00 12.88 19.90
N CYS A 321 -6.30 12.97 21.03
CA CYS A 321 -6.87 12.86 22.37
C CYS A 321 -6.56 14.11 23.21
N CYS A 322 -7.62 14.74 23.74
CA CYS A 322 -7.52 15.83 24.70
C CYS A 322 -7.59 15.25 26.11
N GLY A 323 -6.49 15.37 26.87
CA GLY A 323 -6.44 14.97 28.27
C GLY A 323 -7.16 15.99 29.16
N GLY A 324 -8.37 15.64 29.60
CA GLY A 324 -9.09 16.30 30.68
C GLY A 324 -8.96 15.52 31.99
N ARG A 325 -8.83 16.24 33.12
CA ARG A 325 -9.16 15.67 34.43
C ARG A 325 -10.65 15.83 34.68
#